data_AF-A0A1D8TXT7-F1
#
_entry.id   AF-A0A1D8TXT7-F1
#
_cell.length_a   1.000
_cell.length_b   1.000
_cell.length_c   1.000
_cell.angle_alpha   90.00
_cell.angle_beta   90.00
_cell.angle_gamma   90.00
#
_symmetry.space_group_name_H-M   'P 1'
#
loop_
_entity.id
_entity.type
_entity.pdbx_description
1 polymer ?
#
loop_
_entity_poly.entity_id
_entity_poly.type
_entity_poly.pdbx_seq_one_letter_code
_entity_poly.pdbx_strand_id
1 'polypeptide(L)'
;MNLGKEHIPQLSRGVSSPRSARNDLENQNPDLEGKELAFVALKVRHGDIIDAITPIFAEITPDFRLGKPQLGTQYGGTGGKQTVLERSGCIVTGVNLYKGNYFGREEIIQIELIWNRLTPQGLDPSAEVVSEKLGSGDYADIDKPPIQLRADAGYYIYNFLASTSNHTSGETFLHDFRIEQRPLTLRRFVN
;
A
#
# COMPACT_ATOMS: atom_id res chain seq x y z
N MET A 1 -3.20 43.99 2.12
CA MET A 1 -2.48 42.79 1.66
C MET A 1 -3.32 41.58 2.06
N ASN A 2 -3.93 40.93 1.07
CA ASN A 2 -4.80 39.77 1.27
C ASN A 2 -3.92 38.52 1.19
N LEU A 3 -3.82 37.77 2.29
CA LEU A 3 -3.18 36.46 2.31
C LEU A 3 -4.09 35.49 1.55
N GLY A 4 -3.55 34.91 0.48
CA GLY A 4 -4.23 33.96 -0.38
C GLY A 4 -4.73 32.76 0.43
N LYS A 5 -6.05 32.54 0.38
CA LYS A 5 -6.65 31.29 0.83
C LYS A 5 -6.09 30.16 -0.03
N GLU A 6 -5.43 29.21 0.60
CA GLU A 6 -5.04 27.95 -0.01
C GLU A 6 -6.26 27.31 -0.66
N HIS A 7 -6.14 27.01 -1.94
CA HIS A 7 -7.16 26.34 -2.72
C HIS A 7 -7.14 24.86 -2.30
N ILE A 8 -7.96 24.50 -1.32
CA ILE A 8 -8.24 23.09 -1.01
C ILE A 8 -8.94 22.53 -2.27
N PRO A 9 -8.37 21.54 -2.98
CA PRO A 9 -9.03 20.94 -4.12
C PRO A 9 -10.40 20.42 -3.68
N GLN A 10 -11.46 20.87 -4.35
CA GLN A 10 -12.77 20.29 -4.13
C GLN A 10 -12.66 18.78 -4.43
N LEU A 11 -12.83 17.95 -3.42
CA LEU A 11 -13.02 16.51 -3.58
C LEU A 11 -14.11 16.31 -4.64
N SER A 12 -13.78 15.66 -5.74
CA SER A 12 -14.74 15.24 -6.74
C SER A 12 -15.84 14.44 -6.04
N ARG A 13 -17.11 14.76 -6.30
CA ARG A 13 -18.27 14.06 -5.73
C ARG A 13 -18.07 12.55 -5.94
N GLY A 14 -17.89 11.80 -4.86
CA GLY A 14 -17.74 10.34 -4.89
C GLY A 14 -16.44 9.77 -4.34
N VAL A 15 -15.42 10.58 -4.01
CA VAL A 15 -14.16 10.10 -3.42
C VAL A 15 -14.20 10.14 -1.89
N SER A 16 -13.79 9.07 -1.22
CA SER A 16 -13.66 9.01 0.25
C SER A 16 -12.39 9.72 0.72
N SER A 17 -12.39 10.20 1.97
CA SER A 17 -11.14 10.60 2.63
C SER A 17 -10.21 9.38 2.78
N PRO A 18 -8.88 9.54 2.68
CA PRO A 18 -7.94 8.47 2.95
C PRO A 18 -8.08 7.95 4.39
N ARG A 19 -8.00 6.63 4.58
CA ARG A 19 -8.01 5.98 5.90
C ARG A 19 -6.75 5.15 6.12
N SER A 20 -6.26 5.16 7.36
CA SER A 20 -5.07 4.42 7.81
C SER A 20 -5.38 2.94 8.04
N ALA A 21 -4.73 2.05 7.27
CA ALA A 21 -4.90 0.61 7.39
C ALA A 21 -4.34 0.09 8.71
N ARG A 22 -3.25 0.69 9.19
CA ARG A 22 -2.67 0.34 10.49
C ARG A 22 -3.59 0.71 11.64
N ASN A 23 -4.14 1.92 11.65
CA ASN A 23 -5.02 2.36 12.75
C ASN A 23 -6.29 1.50 12.78
N ASP A 24 -6.85 1.19 11.60
CA ASP A 24 -8.01 0.30 11.52
C ASP A 24 -7.67 -1.11 12.04
N LEU A 25 -6.47 -1.62 11.73
CA LEU A 25 -5.99 -2.92 12.22
C LEU A 25 -5.77 -2.92 13.74
N GLU A 26 -5.12 -1.90 14.30
CA GLU A 26 -4.91 -1.75 15.75
C GLU A 26 -6.25 -1.63 16.49
N ASN A 27 -7.22 -0.90 15.94
CA ASN A 27 -8.58 -0.82 16.50
C ASN A 27 -9.31 -2.18 16.51
N GLN A 28 -9.05 -3.02 15.50
CA GLN A 28 -9.64 -4.36 15.40
C GLN A 28 -8.89 -5.40 16.26
N ASN A 29 -7.60 -5.15 16.53
CA ASN A 29 -6.73 -6.04 17.29
C ASN A 29 -5.83 -5.22 18.23
N PRO A 30 -6.31 -4.88 19.44
CA PRO A 30 -5.58 -4.07 20.41
C PRO A 30 -4.23 -4.66 20.84
N ASP A 31 -4.02 -5.98 20.73
CA ASP A 31 -2.73 -6.63 21.03
C ASP A 31 -1.60 -6.17 20.08
N LEU A 32 -1.93 -5.46 19.01
CA LEU A 32 -0.98 -4.87 18.07
C LEU A 32 -0.57 -3.44 18.45
N GLU A 33 -1.24 -2.83 19.42
CA GLU A 33 -0.92 -1.48 19.87
C GLU A 33 0.53 -1.39 20.37
N GLY A 34 1.26 -0.38 19.91
CA GLY A 34 2.67 -0.18 20.26
C GLY A 34 3.67 -1.12 19.57
N LYS A 35 3.22 -2.09 18.77
CA LYS A 35 4.11 -2.98 18.02
C LYS A 35 4.71 -2.31 16.78
N GLU A 36 5.92 -2.75 16.42
CA GLU A 36 6.59 -2.35 15.19
C GLU A 36 6.06 -3.20 14.04
N LEU A 37 5.01 -2.73 13.36
CA LEU A 37 4.39 -3.43 12.23
C LEU A 37 4.95 -2.93 10.90
N ALA A 38 5.41 -3.85 10.05
CA ALA A 38 5.79 -3.56 8.67
C ALA A 38 4.78 -4.12 7.68
N PHE A 39 4.65 -3.43 6.55
CA PHE A 39 3.92 -3.91 5.38
C PHE A 39 4.71 -5.01 4.69
N VAL A 40 4.15 -6.22 4.58
CA VAL A 40 4.88 -7.42 4.12
C VAL A 40 4.30 -8.07 2.88
N ALA A 41 3.01 -7.87 2.62
CA ALA A 41 2.33 -8.43 1.47
C ALA A 41 1.10 -7.61 1.12
N LEU A 42 0.61 -7.73 -0.11
CA LEU A 42 -0.62 -7.10 -0.56
C LEU A 42 -1.53 -8.14 -1.18
N LYS A 43 -2.74 -8.25 -0.64
CA LYS A 43 -3.82 -8.95 -1.32
C LYS A 43 -4.50 -7.98 -2.28
N VAL A 44 -4.63 -8.37 -3.54
CA VAL A 44 -5.14 -7.53 -4.62
C VAL A 44 -6.32 -8.22 -5.29
N ARG A 45 -7.39 -7.47 -5.53
CA ARG A 45 -8.48 -7.84 -6.43
C ARG A 45 -8.30 -7.08 -7.74
N HIS A 46 -8.22 -7.79 -8.84
CA HIS A 46 -7.93 -7.19 -10.15
C HIS A 46 -8.62 -7.92 -11.30
N GLY A 47 -8.92 -7.15 -12.34
CA GLY A 47 -9.30 -7.61 -13.66
C GLY A 47 -8.59 -6.72 -14.68
N ASP A 48 -9.37 -5.92 -15.40
CA ASP A 48 -8.88 -4.89 -16.32
C ASP A 48 -8.11 -3.80 -15.55
N ILE A 49 -8.59 -3.45 -14.36
CA ILE A 49 -7.99 -2.50 -13.42
C ILE A 49 -7.84 -3.11 -12.02
N ILE A 50 -7.35 -2.31 -11.05
CA ILE A 50 -7.32 -2.70 -9.64
C ILE A 50 -8.66 -2.37 -8.97
N ASP A 51 -9.47 -3.39 -8.70
CA ASP A 51 -10.74 -3.27 -8.01
C ASP A 51 -10.56 -2.91 -6.52
N ALA A 52 -9.65 -3.64 -5.86
CA ALA A 52 -9.43 -3.49 -4.44
C ALA A 52 -8.08 -4.02 -3.98
N ILE A 53 -7.69 -3.60 -2.78
CA ILE A 53 -6.48 -4.05 -2.12
C ILE A 53 -6.72 -4.25 -0.63
N THR A 54 -5.93 -5.12 0.00
CA THR A 54 -5.91 -5.34 1.44
C THR A 54 -4.46 -5.50 1.88
N PRO A 55 -3.87 -4.50 2.56
CA PRO A 55 -2.50 -4.58 3.01
C PRO A 55 -2.36 -5.63 4.10
N ILE A 56 -1.22 -6.31 4.12
CA ILE A 56 -0.89 -7.33 5.12
C ILE A 56 0.32 -6.84 5.89
N PHE A 57 0.19 -6.81 7.21
CA PHE A 57 1.23 -6.35 8.13
C PHE A 57 1.79 -7.50 8.95
N ALA A 58 3.05 -7.41 9.36
CA ALA A 58 3.63 -8.32 10.35
C ALA A 58 4.50 -7.52 11.33
N GLU A 59 4.56 -8.00 12.58
CA GLU A 59 5.49 -7.46 13.58
C GLU A 59 6.93 -7.72 13.15
N ILE A 60 7.77 -6.69 13.21
CA ILE A 60 9.23 -6.81 13.18
C ILE A 60 9.67 -7.00 14.63
N THR A 61 10.22 -8.17 14.94
CA THR A 61 10.79 -8.46 16.26
C THR A 61 12.15 -7.76 16.45
N PRO A 62 12.64 -7.61 17.69
CA PRO A 62 13.94 -6.99 17.95
C PRO A 62 15.14 -7.68 17.28
N ASP A 63 15.02 -8.96 16.92
CA ASP A 63 16.02 -9.74 16.17
C ASP A 63 15.78 -9.74 14.65
N PHE A 64 14.98 -8.80 14.13
CA PHE A 64 14.61 -8.65 12.72
C PHE A 64 13.99 -9.90 12.09
N ARG A 65 13.08 -10.54 12.82
CA ARG A 65 12.21 -11.57 12.27
C ARG A 65 10.81 -11.01 12.07
N LEU A 66 10.09 -11.61 11.13
CA LEU A 66 8.69 -11.30 10.90
C LEU A 66 7.82 -12.21 11.75
N GLY A 67 6.92 -11.60 12.50
CA GLY A 67 5.86 -12.27 13.22
C GLY A 67 4.75 -12.78 12.30
N LYS A 68 3.62 -13.17 12.90
CA LYS A 68 2.47 -13.67 12.15
C LYS A 68 1.82 -12.55 11.32
N PRO A 69 1.55 -12.76 10.02
CA PRO A 69 0.85 -11.79 9.19
C PRO A 69 -0.57 -11.48 9.68
N GLN A 70 -0.98 -10.22 9.54
CA GLN A 70 -2.26 -9.65 9.94
C GLN A 70 -2.87 -8.88 8.76
N LEU A 71 -4.12 -9.17 8.42
CA LEU A 71 -4.83 -8.46 7.35
C LEU A 71 -5.32 -7.10 7.85
N GLY A 72 -4.98 -6.03 7.15
CA GLY A 72 -5.59 -4.72 7.34
C GLY A 72 -6.96 -4.60 6.68
N THR A 73 -7.49 -3.38 6.65
CA THR A 73 -8.76 -3.05 5.98
C THR A 73 -8.66 -3.22 4.46
N GLN A 74 -9.74 -3.72 3.83
CA GLN A 74 -9.86 -3.71 2.37
C GLN A 74 -10.28 -2.32 1.87
N TYR A 75 -9.60 -1.82 0.84
CA TYR A 75 -9.94 -0.60 0.11
C TYR A 75 -10.37 -0.95 -1.30
N GLY A 76 -11.56 -0.52 -1.70
CA GLY A 76 -12.13 -0.76 -3.03
C GLY A 76 -13.28 -1.77 -3.01
N GLY A 77 -13.66 -2.23 -4.19
CA GLY A 77 -14.84 -3.06 -4.43
C GLY A 77 -14.62 -4.56 -4.21
N THR A 78 -15.57 -5.35 -4.69
CA THR A 78 -15.53 -6.82 -4.63
C THR A 78 -15.38 -7.47 -6.01
N GLY A 79 -15.14 -6.66 -7.05
CA GLY A 79 -14.87 -7.11 -8.42
C GLY A 79 -13.56 -7.90 -8.57
N GLY A 80 -13.25 -8.34 -9.79
CA GLY A 80 -11.99 -8.98 -10.14
C GLY A 80 -11.71 -10.33 -9.47
N LYS A 81 -10.63 -10.98 -9.93
CA LYS A 81 -10.05 -12.16 -9.26
C LYS A 81 -9.11 -11.71 -8.15
N GLN A 82 -8.84 -12.60 -7.19
CA GLN A 82 -7.99 -12.30 -6.05
C GLN A 82 -6.60 -12.93 -6.20
N THR A 83 -5.56 -12.17 -5.91
CA THR A 83 -4.16 -12.62 -5.89
C THR A 83 -3.47 -12.06 -4.64
N VAL A 84 -2.55 -12.81 -4.05
CA VAL A 84 -1.72 -12.35 -2.93
C VAL A 84 -0.30 -12.19 -3.44
N LEU A 85 0.21 -10.96 -3.40
CA LEU A 85 1.61 -10.65 -3.64
C LEU A 85 2.35 -10.75 -2.32
N GLU A 86 3.09 -11.83 -2.12
CA GLU A 86 3.90 -12.08 -0.92
C GLU A 86 5.26 -12.68 -1.26
N ARG A 87 6.24 -12.42 -0.39
CA ARG A 87 7.59 -12.98 -0.52
C ARG A 87 8.14 -13.31 0.87
N SER A 88 8.42 -14.61 1.11
CA SER A 88 8.89 -15.08 2.40
C SER A 88 10.20 -14.39 2.82
N GLY A 89 10.28 -13.98 4.09
CA GLY A 89 11.46 -13.33 4.67
C GLY A 89 11.73 -11.91 4.14
N CYS A 90 10.79 -11.32 3.41
CA CYS A 90 10.93 -9.97 2.87
C CYS A 90 9.85 -9.05 3.43
N ILE A 91 10.14 -7.75 3.41
CA ILE A 91 9.14 -6.71 3.65
C ILE A 91 8.93 -5.91 2.37
N VAL A 92 7.76 -5.29 2.23
CA VAL A 92 7.49 -4.37 1.13
C VAL A 92 8.13 -3.03 1.46
N THR A 93 9.01 -2.58 0.59
CA THR A 93 9.71 -1.28 0.68
C THR A 93 9.26 -0.32 -0.40
N GLY A 94 8.51 -0.79 -1.40
CA GLY A 94 7.97 0.07 -2.43
C GLY A 94 6.74 -0.48 -3.12
N VAL A 95 6.01 0.43 -3.76
CA VAL A 95 4.85 0.14 -4.60
C VAL A 95 4.96 0.99 -5.87
N ASN A 96 4.76 0.37 -7.03
CA ASN A 96 4.50 1.08 -8.28
C ASN A 96 3.01 1.08 -8.54
N LEU A 97 2.44 2.27 -8.73
CA LEU A 97 1.06 2.43 -9.17
C LEU A 97 1.04 2.97 -10.59
N TYR A 98 0.33 2.28 -11.47
CA TYR A 98 0.10 2.72 -12.83
C TYR A 98 -1.31 3.28 -12.91
N LYS A 99 -1.43 4.60 -13.06
CA LYS A 99 -2.72 5.26 -13.29
C LYS A 99 -2.94 5.44 -14.78
N GLY A 100 -4.20 5.35 -15.18
CA GLY A 100 -4.60 5.47 -16.57
C GLY A 100 -6.06 5.84 -16.71
N ASN A 101 -6.46 6.21 -17.93
CA ASN A 101 -7.86 6.48 -18.22
C ASN A 101 -8.59 5.17 -18.51
N TYR A 102 -9.59 4.85 -17.69
CA TYR A 102 -10.48 3.70 -17.87
C TYR A 102 -11.92 4.23 -17.98
N PHE A 103 -12.52 4.09 -19.16
CA PHE A 103 -13.85 4.60 -19.50
C PHE A 103 -14.10 6.06 -19.09
N GLY A 104 -13.13 6.94 -19.35
CA GLY A 104 -13.24 8.38 -19.12
C GLY A 104 -12.87 8.84 -17.70
N ARG A 105 -12.34 7.95 -16.86
CA ARG A 105 -11.92 8.26 -15.47
C ARG A 105 -10.48 7.84 -15.23
N GLU A 106 -9.76 8.62 -14.43
CA GLU A 106 -8.40 8.25 -14.02
C GLU A 106 -8.48 7.33 -12.79
N GLU A 107 -8.07 6.08 -12.96
CA GLU A 107 -8.11 5.04 -11.93
C GLU A 107 -6.74 4.38 -11.76
N ILE A 108 -6.57 3.57 -10.72
CA ILE A 108 -5.39 2.72 -10.55
C ILE A 108 -5.59 1.45 -11.39
N ILE A 109 -4.80 1.34 -12.46
CA ILE A 109 -4.93 0.28 -13.46
C ILE A 109 -4.08 -0.92 -13.10
N GLN A 110 -2.83 -0.68 -12.71
CA GLN A 110 -1.90 -1.75 -12.38
C GLN A 110 -1.09 -1.46 -11.11
N ILE A 111 -0.61 -2.52 -10.47
CA ILE A 111 0.21 -2.44 -9.27
C ILE A 111 1.37 -3.44 -9.30
N GLU A 112 2.54 -3.01 -8.82
CA GLU A 112 3.68 -3.87 -8.50
C GLU A 112 4.18 -3.56 -7.10
N LEU A 113 4.66 -4.59 -6.39
CA LEU A 113 5.37 -4.43 -5.13
C LEU A 113 6.86 -4.56 -5.34
N ILE A 114 7.60 -3.88 -4.47
CA ILE A 114 9.04 -4.00 -4.35
C ILE A 114 9.32 -4.49 -2.93
N TRP A 115 10.05 -5.59 -2.87
CA TRP A 115 10.46 -6.22 -1.63
C TRP A 115 11.95 -6.08 -1.42
N ASN A 116 12.34 -5.95 -0.16
CA ASN A 116 13.71 -6.18 0.28
C ASN A 116 13.73 -7.27 1.34
N ARG A 117 14.79 -8.07 1.33
CA ARG A 117 15.00 -9.11 2.33
C ARG A 117 15.26 -8.47 3.69
N LEU A 118 14.56 -8.96 4.71
CA LEU A 118 14.88 -8.63 6.10
C LEU A 118 15.91 -9.63 6.61
N THR A 119 17.03 -9.12 7.09
CA THR A 119 18.16 -9.88 7.62
C THR A 119 18.39 -9.50 9.08
N PRO A 120 19.19 -10.29 9.85
CA PRO A 120 19.61 -9.89 11.19
C PRO A 120 20.39 -8.56 11.25
N GLN A 121 20.86 -8.04 10.10
CA GLN A 121 21.54 -6.76 9.98
C GLN A 121 20.59 -5.62 9.55
N GLY A 122 19.31 -5.91 9.32
CA GLY A 122 18.31 -5.00 8.79
C GLY A 122 17.94 -5.31 7.34
N LEU A 123 17.52 -4.29 6.60
CA LEU A 123 17.13 -4.46 5.19
C LEU A 123 18.34 -4.57 4.29
N ASP A 124 18.34 -5.58 3.42
CA ASP A 124 19.33 -5.71 2.36
C ASP A 124 18.85 -5.00 1.09
N PRO A 125 19.38 -3.80 0.75
CA PRO A 125 18.97 -3.06 -0.45
C PRO A 125 19.44 -3.74 -1.74
N SER A 126 20.46 -4.61 -1.69
CA SER A 126 20.95 -5.33 -2.86
C SER A 126 20.07 -6.52 -3.25
N ALA A 127 19.22 -6.97 -2.32
CA ALA A 127 18.25 -8.04 -2.51
C ALA A 127 16.85 -7.49 -2.85
N GLU A 128 16.78 -6.48 -3.72
CA GLU A 128 15.51 -5.96 -4.22
C GLU A 128 14.84 -7.00 -5.15
N VAL A 129 13.55 -7.23 -4.93
CA VAL A 129 12.73 -8.11 -5.78
C VAL A 129 11.45 -7.36 -6.15
N VAL A 130 11.17 -7.26 -7.45
CA VAL A 130 9.93 -6.68 -7.97
C VAL A 130 8.92 -7.81 -8.22
N SER A 131 7.66 -7.58 -7.86
CA SER A 131 6.57 -8.51 -8.14
C SER A 131 6.23 -8.57 -9.63
N GLU A 132 5.42 -9.56 -10.00
CA GLU A 132 4.63 -9.43 -11.22
C GLU A 132 3.70 -8.21 -11.12
N LYS A 133 3.37 -7.65 -12.28
CA LYS A 133 2.39 -6.56 -12.39
C LYS A 133 0.99 -7.15 -12.41
N LEU A 134 0.12 -6.68 -11.50
CA LEU A 134 -1.30 -7.07 -11.46
C LEU A 134 -2.19 -5.99 -12.08
N GLY A 135 -3.36 -6.41 -12.58
CA GLY A 135 -4.22 -5.62 -13.47
C GLY A 135 -3.79 -5.79 -14.93
N SER A 136 -4.70 -6.23 -15.82
CA SER A 136 -4.32 -6.45 -17.23
C SER A 136 -4.06 -5.14 -17.97
N GLY A 137 -4.76 -4.07 -17.57
CA GLY A 137 -4.75 -2.81 -18.30
C GLY A 137 -5.58 -2.84 -19.58
N ASP A 138 -6.38 -3.90 -19.78
CA ASP A 138 -7.28 -3.97 -20.91
C ASP A 138 -8.24 -2.78 -20.87
N TYR A 139 -8.47 -2.16 -22.03
CA TYR A 139 -9.35 -0.99 -22.17
C TYR A 139 -8.92 0.27 -21.38
N ALA A 140 -7.69 0.31 -20.87
CA ALA A 140 -7.14 1.47 -20.19
C ALA A 140 -5.97 2.10 -20.96
N ASP A 141 -5.95 3.43 -21.01
CA ASP A 141 -4.81 4.18 -21.53
C ASP A 141 -3.83 4.48 -20.40
N ILE A 142 -2.69 3.77 -20.39
CA ILE A 142 -1.60 3.91 -19.39
C ILE A 142 -0.39 4.57 -20.06
N ASP A 143 -0.46 5.88 -20.28
CA ASP A 143 0.57 6.66 -20.96
C ASP A 143 1.60 7.28 -20.01
N LYS A 144 1.27 7.41 -18.73
CA LYS A 144 2.12 8.00 -17.70
C LYS A 144 3.06 6.97 -17.07
N PRO A 145 4.27 7.38 -16.65
CA PRO A 145 5.14 6.54 -15.84
C PRO A 145 4.48 6.20 -14.49
N PRO A 146 4.86 5.08 -13.84
CA PRO A 146 4.29 4.71 -12.56
C PRO A 146 4.59 5.76 -11.50
N ILE A 147 3.63 5.98 -10.62
CA ILE A 147 3.84 6.68 -9.35
C ILE A 147 4.63 5.71 -8.46
N GLN A 148 5.85 6.12 -8.11
CA GLN A 148 6.75 5.33 -7.28
C GLN A 148 6.62 5.77 -5.83
N LEU A 149 6.12 4.87 -5.00
CA LEU A 149 6.10 5.03 -3.55
C LEU A 149 7.21 4.16 -2.99
N ARG A 150 8.18 4.76 -2.31
CA ARG A 150 9.38 4.08 -1.78
C ARG A 150 9.63 4.48 -0.34
N ALA A 151 10.01 3.53 0.48
CA ALA A 151 10.70 3.81 1.72
C ALA A 151 12.12 4.31 1.41
N ASP A 152 12.62 5.22 2.22
CA ASP A 152 14.00 5.67 2.21
C ASP A 152 14.93 4.53 2.65
N ALA A 153 16.22 4.65 2.32
CA ALA A 153 17.21 3.67 2.74
C ALA A 153 17.25 3.52 4.27
N GLY A 154 17.08 2.30 4.76
CA GLY A 154 17.02 2.00 6.19
C GLY A 154 15.64 2.26 6.83
N TYR A 155 14.62 2.55 6.03
CA TYR A 155 13.23 2.72 6.49
C TYR A 155 12.37 1.54 6.01
N TYR A 156 11.26 1.32 6.70
CA TYR A 156 10.21 0.40 6.28
C TYR A 156 8.86 1.11 6.22
N ILE A 157 7.98 0.62 5.34
CA ILE A 157 6.60 1.09 5.27
C ILE A 157 5.85 0.49 6.46
N TYR A 158 5.41 1.35 7.39
CA TYR A 158 4.67 0.93 8.57
C TYR A 158 3.18 1.18 8.47
N ASN A 159 2.76 2.04 7.53
CA ASN A 159 1.36 2.36 7.33
C ASN A 159 1.03 2.59 5.85
N PHE A 160 -0.24 2.35 5.57
CA PHE A 160 -0.85 2.37 4.26
C PHE A 160 -2.11 3.22 4.36
N LEU A 161 -2.21 4.30 3.57
CA LEU A 161 -3.41 5.14 3.51
C LEU A 161 -3.98 5.09 2.10
N ALA A 162 -5.24 4.68 1.96
CA ALA A 162 -5.93 4.71 0.68
C ALA A 162 -7.30 5.36 0.76
N SER A 163 -7.73 5.87 -0.38
CA SER A 163 -9.08 6.36 -0.64
C SER A 163 -9.73 5.54 -1.75
N THR A 164 -11.06 5.57 -1.76
CA THR A 164 -11.87 4.91 -2.79
C THR A 164 -12.72 5.94 -3.53
N SER A 165 -13.07 5.64 -4.77
CA SER A 165 -14.03 6.39 -5.57
C SER A 165 -15.30 5.56 -5.76
N ASN A 166 -16.47 6.19 -5.67
CA ASN A 166 -17.75 5.58 -5.99
C ASN A 166 -18.21 6.02 -7.38
N HIS A 167 -18.62 5.05 -8.19
CA HIS A 167 -19.11 5.26 -9.53
C HIS A 167 -20.63 5.33 -9.58
N THR A 168 -21.16 5.94 -10.63
CA THR A 168 -22.62 6.05 -10.84
C THR A 168 -23.27 4.70 -11.10
N SER A 169 -22.49 3.69 -11.49
CA SER A 169 -22.89 2.28 -11.58
C SER A 169 -23.08 1.60 -10.20
N GLY A 170 -22.65 2.25 -9.11
CA GLY A 170 -22.65 1.68 -7.76
C GLY A 170 -21.36 0.97 -7.37
N GLU A 171 -20.40 0.87 -8.28
CA GLU A 171 -19.10 0.26 -8.03
C GLU A 171 -18.19 1.18 -7.22
N THR A 172 -17.33 0.57 -6.41
CA THR A 172 -16.31 1.28 -5.63
C THR A 172 -14.94 0.81 -6.13
N PHE A 173 -14.07 1.75 -6.48
CA PHE A 173 -12.70 1.46 -6.93
C PHE A 173 -11.68 2.11 -6.02
N LEU A 174 -10.47 1.56 -6.04
CA LEU A 174 -9.32 2.17 -5.39
C LEU A 174 -8.90 3.43 -6.18
N HIS A 175 -8.81 4.58 -5.49
CA HIS A 175 -8.57 5.86 -6.17
C HIS A 175 -7.15 6.41 -5.97
N ASP A 176 -6.68 6.46 -4.73
CA ASP A 176 -5.37 6.99 -4.37
C ASP A 176 -4.76 6.17 -3.23
N PHE A 177 -3.43 6.20 -3.15
CA PHE A 177 -2.65 5.49 -2.16
C PHE A 177 -1.41 6.29 -1.73
N ARG A 178 -1.12 6.27 -0.42
CA ARG A 178 0.08 6.85 0.20
C ARG A 178 0.67 5.93 1.25
N ILE A 179 1.99 5.95 1.35
CA ILE A 179 2.74 5.23 2.38
C ILE A 179 3.15 6.17 3.52
N GLU A 180 3.24 5.62 4.72
CA GLU A 180 4.06 6.21 5.78
C GLU A 180 5.15 5.24 6.17
N GLN A 181 6.31 5.79 6.50
CA GLN A 181 7.52 5.04 6.75
C GLN A 181 8.16 5.41 8.09
N ARG A 182 8.90 4.46 8.66
CA ARG A 182 9.65 4.61 9.91
C ARG A 182 11.06 4.06 9.74
N PRO A 183 12.05 4.63 10.45
CA PRO A 183 13.39 4.09 10.44
C PRO A 183 13.37 2.68 11.06
N LEU A 184 14.11 1.78 10.45
CA LEU A 184 14.37 0.46 11.02
C LEU A 184 15.48 0.59 12.07
N THR A 185 15.10 0.97 13.30
CA THR A 185 16.06 1.16 14.37
C THR A 185 16.57 -0.16 14.94
N LEU A 186 17.88 -0.36 14.91
CA LEU A 186 18.58 -1.35 15.72
C LEU A 186 18.31 -1.08 17.20
N ARG A 187 17.41 -1.81 17.83
CA ARG A 187 17.35 -1.82 19.29
C ARG A 187 18.62 -2.51 19.78
N ARG A 188 19.61 -1.72 20.22
CA ARG A 188 20.76 -2.26 20.96
C ARG A 188 20.20 -2.99 22.17
N PHE A 189 20.40 -4.30 22.24
CA PHE A 189 20.16 -5.05 23.45
C PHE A 189 21.06 -4.44 24.54
N VAL A 190 20.43 -3.73 25.48
CA VAL A 190 21.08 -3.42 26.75
C VAL A 190 20.95 -4.71 27.55
N ASN A 191 22.05 -5.44 27.66
CA ASN A 191 22.15 -6.61 28.56
C ASN A 191 21.95 -6.18 30.01
#